data_AF-A0A9X3C3R8-F1
#
_entry.id   AF-A0A9X3C3R8-F1
#
_cell.length_a   1.000
_cell.length_b   1.000
_cell.length_c   1.000
_cell.angle_alpha   90.00
_cell.angle_beta   90.00
_cell.angle_gamma   90.00
#
_symmetry.space_group_name_H-M   'P 1'
#
loop_
_entity.id
_entity.type
_entity.pdbx_description
1 polymer ?
#
loop_
_entity_poly.entity_id
_entity_poly.type
_entity_poly.pdbx_seq_one_letter_code
_entity_poly.pdbx_strand_id
1 'polypeptide(L)' 'MPLRHIGGLVPLYTPGPWQQGSSMSHLDDDTFIGADQQMMNARTDSGLGVRVLSPIELGILKDIGYTVVIPSVVNPSIAV' A
#
# COMPACT_ATOMS: atom_id res chain seq x y z
N MET A 1 11.11 -8.78 -13.59
CA MET A 1 10.32 -8.75 -12.34
C MET A 1 8.85 -8.96 -12.70
N PRO A 2 8.19 -10.06 -12.30
CA PRO A 2 6.77 -10.20 -12.56
C PRO A 2 5.98 -9.54 -11.43
N LEU A 3 5.19 -8.54 -11.81
CA LEU A 3 4.19 -7.88 -10.95
C LEU A 3 3.21 -8.93 -10.44
N ARG A 4 3.22 -9.23 -9.13
CA ARG A 4 2.15 -10.02 -8.50
C ARG A 4 0.93 -9.11 -8.36
N HIS A 5 0.10 -9.07 -9.39
CA HIS A 5 -1.25 -8.51 -9.30
C HIS A 5 -2.05 -9.31 -8.29
N ILE A 6 -2.43 -8.73 -7.16
CA ILE A 6 -3.30 -9.40 -6.20
C ILE A 6 -4.75 -9.16 -6.62
N GLY A 7 -5.23 -9.94 -7.60
CA GLY A 7 -6.66 -10.09 -7.90
C GLY A 7 -7.38 -11.03 -6.90
N GLY A 8 -6.90 -11.09 -5.66
CA GLY A 8 -7.30 -12.03 -4.60
C GLY A 8 -7.20 -11.40 -3.21
N LEU A 9 -7.22 -12.21 -2.15
CA LEU A 9 -7.13 -11.71 -0.77
C LEU A 9 -5.84 -10.92 -0.54
N VAL A 10 -5.93 -9.79 0.15
CA VAL A 10 -4.77 -8.96 0.51
C VAL A 10 -4.08 -9.54 1.75
N PRO A 11 -2.77 -9.88 1.68
CA PRO A 11 -2.04 -10.39 2.84
C PRO A 11 -1.88 -9.33 3.93
N LEU A 12 -2.31 -9.68 5.15
CA LEU A 12 -2.17 -8.84 6.33
C LEU A 12 -1.04 -9.34 7.21
N TYR A 13 -0.44 -8.43 7.96
CA TYR A 13 0.57 -8.76 8.95
C TYR A 13 -0.06 -9.53 10.12
N THR A 14 0.20 -10.84 10.19
CA THR A 14 -0.34 -11.75 11.22
C THR A 14 0.78 -12.52 11.93
N PRO A 15 1.70 -11.86 12.63
CA PRO A 15 2.82 -12.51 13.27
C PRO A 15 2.38 -13.42 14.43
N GLY A 16 3.16 -14.47 14.66
CA GLY A 16 3.17 -15.25 15.89
C GLY A 16 4.47 -14.96 16.66
N PRO A 17 4.42 -14.42 17.89
CA PRO A 17 3.25 -14.03 18.66
C PRO A 17 2.59 -12.72 18.16
N TRP A 18 1.35 -12.49 18.60
CA TRP A 18 0.61 -11.23 18.37
C TRP A 18 1.43 -10.02 18.79
N GLN A 19 1.47 -9.00 17.93
CA GLN A 19 2.15 -7.74 18.18
C GLN A 19 1.11 -6.62 18.30
N GLN A 20 0.92 -6.15 19.54
CA GLN A 20 -0.05 -5.11 19.84
C GLN A 20 0.22 -3.86 19.01
N GLY A 21 -0.85 -3.32 18.40
CA GLY A 21 -0.77 -2.13 17.56
C GLY A 21 -0.27 -2.39 16.14
N SER A 22 0.11 -3.63 15.79
CA SER A 22 0.57 -3.95 14.42
C SER A 22 -0.23 -5.05 13.75
N SER A 23 -0.48 -6.15 14.46
CA SER A 23 -1.16 -7.31 13.88
C SER A 23 -2.56 -6.96 13.38
N MET A 24 -2.91 -7.44 12.17
CA MET A 24 -4.18 -7.16 11.47
C MET A 24 -4.46 -5.67 11.17
N SER A 25 -3.51 -4.76 11.44
CA SER A 25 -3.62 -3.34 11.11
C SER A 25 -2.67 -2.90 9.99
N HIS A 26 -1.74 -3.76 9.60
CA HIS A 26 -0.74 -3.52 8.57
C HIS A 26 -0.75 -4.61 7.49
N LEU A 27 -0.16 -4.31 6.35
CA LEU A 27 0.16 -5.25 5.29
C LEU A 27 1.35 -6.12 5.66
N ASP A 28 1.36 -7.32 5.09
CA ASP A 28 2.36 -8.35 5.41
C ASP A 28 3.80 -7.97 5.02
N ASP A 29 4.69 -7.98 6.00
CA ASP A 29 6.09 -7.56 5.85
C ASP A 29 6.94 -8.52 5.01
N ASP A 30 6.50 -9.77 4.82
CA ASP A 30 7.22 -10.76 4.01
C ASP A 30 6.73 -10.79 2.55
N THR A 31 5.50 -10.31 2.31
CA THR A 31 4.92 -10.19 0.97
C THR A 31 5.34 -8.90 0.27
N PHE A 32 5.29 -7.78 0.97
CA PHE A 32 5.48 -6.44 0.42
C PHE A 32 6.85 -5.89 0.78
N ILE A 33 7.86 -6.20 -0.04
CA ILE A 33 9.28 -5.94 0.26
C ILE A 33 10.00 -5.19 -0.86
N GLY A 34 11.09 -4.50 -0.50
CA GLY A 34 11.98 -3.82 -1.45
C GLY A 34 11.23 -2.78 -2.28
N ALA A 35 11.30 -2.89 -3.61
CA ALA A 35 10.60 -1.98 -4.51
C ALA A 35 9.07 -2.06 -4.41
N ASP A 36 8.52 -3.15 -3.86
CA ASP A 36 7.10 -3.37 -3.65
C ASP A 36 6.68 -3.11 -2.18
N GLN A 37 7.54 -2.50 -1.35
CA GLN A 37 7.18 -2.06 -0.01
C GLN A 37 6.05 -1.02 -0.08
N GLN A 38 5.03 -1.21 0.74
CA GLN A 38 3.81 -0.40 0.77
C GLN A 38 3.87 0.59 1.94
N MET A 39 3.06 1.64 1.90
CA MET A 39 2.98 2.64 2.97
C MET A 39 2.41 2.05 4.28
N MET A 40 1.57 1.02 4.17
CA MET A 40 0.86 0.33 5.25
C MET A 40 1.56 -0.96 5.70
N ASN A 41 2.81 -1.22 5.28
CA ASN A 41 3.64 -2.25 5.91
C ASN A 41 3.82 -1.96 7.41
N ALA A 42 3.99 -3.01 8.23
CA ALA A 42 4.24 -2.84 9.67
C ALA A 42 5.66 -2.29 9.92
N ARG A 43 6.61 -2.63 9.03
CA ARG A 43 7.96 -2.10 9.05
C ARG A 43 8.29 -1.36 7.75
N THR A 44 8.98 -0.23 7.89
CA THR A 44 9.53 0.53 6.78
C THR A 44 11.06 0.51 6.78
N ASP A 45 11.65 0.66 5.60
CA ASP A 45 13.09 0.79 5.44
C ASP A 45 13.58 2.13 5.99
N SER A 46 14.89 2.23 6.26
CA SER A 46 15.50 3.48 6.69
C SER A 46 15.80 4.40 5.51
N GLY A 47 15.67 5.71 5.71
CA GLY A 47 16.02 6.72 4.72
C GLY A 47 14.81 7.31 3.98
N LEU A 48 15.03 7.79 2.75
CA LEU A 48 13.99 8.42 1.94
C LEU A 48 13.07 7.36 1.35
N GLY A 49 11.79 7.43 1.70
CA GLY A 49 10.74 6.56 1.16
C GLY A 49 9.63 7.36 0.48
N VAL A 50 9.04 6.79 -0.56
CA VAL A 50 7.86 7.35 -1.23
C VAL A 50 6.65 7.16 -0.32
N ARG A 51 6.03 8.24 0.15
CA ARG A 51 4.83 8.20 1.00
C ARG A 51 3.56 8.39 0.15
N VAL A 52 3.33 7.45 -0.76
CA VAL A 52 2.16 7.43 -1.65
C VAL A 52 1.45 6.11 -1.44
N LEU A 53 0.13 6.16 -1.30
CA LEU A 53 -0.69 4.95 -1.20
C LEU A 53 -0.73 4.23 -2.54
N SER A 54 -0.52 2.93 -2.52
CA SER A 54 -0.58 2.07 -3.68
C SER A 54 -2.02 1.73 -4.09
N PRO A 55 -2.21 1.13 -5.28
CA PRO A 55 -3.54 0.66 -5.69
C PRO A 55 -4.20 -0.31 -4.70
N ILE A 56 -3.42 -1.15 -3.99
CA ILE A 56 -3.94 -2.10 -3.00
C ILE A 56 -4.48 -1.32 -1.79
N GLU A 57 -3.72 -0.35 -1.32
CA GLU A 57 -4.05 0.47 -0.17
C GLU A 57 -5.25 1.37 -0.43
N LEU A 58 -5.33 1.93 -1.63
CA LEU A 58 -6.52 2.65 -2.10
C LEU A 58 -7.73 1.72 -2.23
N GLY A 59 -7.53 0.48 -2.67
CA GLY A 59 -8.57 -0.56 -2.69
C GLY A 59 -9.13 -0.82 -1.29
N ILE A 60 -8.26 -1.03 -0.30
CA ILE A 60 -8.64 -1.22 1.11
C ILE A 60 -9.46 -0.03 1.61
N LEU A 61 -9.00 1.20 1.38
CA LEU A 61 -9.72 2.40 1.80
C LEU A 61 -11.12 2.46 1.17
N LYS A 62 -11.23 2.13 -0.12
CA LYS A 62 -12.52 2.05 -0.81
C LYS A 62 -13.43 0.98 -0.21
N ASP A 63 -12.88 -0.20 0.08
CA ASP A 63 -13.64 -1.33 0.61
C ASP A 63 -14.18 -1.07 2.02
N ILE A 64 -13.48 -0.29 2.85
CA ILE A 64 -13.97 0.14 4.17
C ILE A 64 -14.84 1.40 4.13
N GLY A 65 -15.20 1.89 2.94
CA GLY A 65 -16.21 2.93 2.74
C GLY A 65 -15.66 4.35 2.50
N TYR A 66 -14.35 4.53 2.35
CA TYR A 66 -13.82 5.83 1.95
C TYR A 66 -14.06 6.09 0.45
N THR A 67 -14.36 7.35 0.12
CA THR A 67 -14.31 7.81 -1.27
C THR A 67 -12.87 8.12 -1.63
N VAL A 68 -12.27 7.28 -2.46
CA VAL A 68 -10.92 7.54 -3.00
C VAL A 68 -11.02 8.55 -4.14
N VAL A 69 -10.52 9.75 -3.90
CA VAL A 69 -10.36 10.79 -4.92
C VAL A 69 -8.92 10.73 -5.42
N ILE A 70 -8.74 10.19 -6.62
CA ILE A 70 -7.44 10.12 -7.26
C ILE A 70 -7.18 11.51 -7.87
N PRO A 71 -6.09 12.21 -7.51
CA PRO A 71 -5.77 13.48 -8.14
C PRO A 71 -5.66 13.27 -9.65
N SER A 72 -6.42 14.05 -10.43
CA SER A 72 -6.20 14.08 -11.87
C SER A 72 -4.82 14.69 -12.12
N VAL A 73 -3.97 13.98 -12.85
CA VAL A 73 -2.80 14.60 -13.46
C VAL A 73 -3.36 15.64 -14.44
N VAL A 74 -3.33 16.91 -14.06
CA VAL A 74 -3.57 17.99 -15.02
C VAL A 74 -2.41 17.89 -15.99
N ASN A 75 -2.64 17.27 -17.16
CA ASN A 75 -1.66 17.30 -18.23
C ASN A 75 -1.65 18.76 -18.73
N PRO A 76 -0.52 19.50 -18.66
CA PRO A 76 -0.44 20.82 -19.25
C PRO A 76 -0.40 20.67 -20.78
N SER A 77 -1.55 20.33 -21.36
CA SER A 77 -1.72 20.26 -22.80
C SER A 77 -1.89 21.68 -23.32
N ILE A 78 -0.81 22.20 -23.92
CA ILE A 78 -0.81 23.24 -24.96
C ILE A 78 -1.16 24.65 -24.48
N ALA A 79 -0.11 25.39 -24.13
CA ALA A 79 -0.07 26.84 -24.29
C ALA A 79 1.15 27.21 -25.16
N VAL A 80 1.07 26.89 -26.46
CA VAL A 80 1.77 27.59 -27.56
C VAL A 80 0.87 27.54 -28.78
#